data_AF-A0A0G0M4A2-F1
#
_entry.id   AF-A0A0G0M4A2-F1
#
_cell.length_a   1.000
_cell.length_b   1.000
_cell.length_c   1.000
_cell.angle_alpha   90.00
_cell.angle_beta   90.00
_cell.angle_gamma   90.00
#
_symmetry.space_group_name_H-M   'P 1'
#
loop_
_entity.id
_entity.type
_entity.pdbx_description
1 polymer ?
#
loop_
_entity_poly.entity_id
_entity_poly.type
_entity_poly.pdbx_seq_one_letter_code
_entity_poly.pdbx_strand_id
1 'polypeptide(L)'
;MKKVTAKKILKTAVKLRKDEKKWHFHILTPGCTFNRDKRFALILENTSDKEQFVHFSLKKPAKTGQKLVEMLHGVNTETPSALPRQARDRSGLKLSPKTNQMIERAIELNNKGFAWHHHLLFPDCMFSKDSRYWTLIFEDPLNGEIIEDRFKNEPKEALRQIEPLFYAQKNKFV
;
A
#
# COMPACT_ATOMS: atom_id res chain seq x y z
N MET A 1 19.29 1.80 -0.23
CA MET A 1 18.40 1.34 -1.32
C MET A 1 19.14 1.33 -2.66
N LYS A 2 19.14 0.20 -3.36
CA LYS A 2 19.90 -0.03 -4.61
C LYS A 2 19.01 0.22 -5.84
N LYS A 3 19.46 1.07 -6.76
CA LYS A 3 18.76 1.32 -8.04
C LYS A 3 18.93 0.12 -8.98
N VAL A 4 17.81 -0.38 -9.52
CA VAL A 4 17.76 -1.54 -10.42
C VAL A 4 16.65 -1.39 -11.47
N THR A 5 16.56 -2.35 -12.40
CA THR A 5 15.44 -2.43 -13.36
C THR A 5 14.22 -3.12 -12.75
N ALA A 6 13.02 -2.83 -13.27
CA ALA A 6 11.80 -3.55 -12.90
C ALA A 6 11.92 -5.07 -13.12
N LYS A 7 12.62 -5.50 -14.18
CA LYS A 7 12.90 -6.93 -14.44
C LYS A 7 13.76 -7.54 -13.32
N LYS A 8 14.74 -6.80 -12.79
CA LYS A 8 15.56 -7.25 -11.67
C LYS A 8 14.74 -7.34 -10.39
N ILE A 9 13.85 -6.39 -10.11
CA ILE A 9 12.91 -6.47 -8.98
C ILE A 9 12.09 -7.75 -9.03
N LEU A 10 11.46 -8.06 -10.17
CA LEU A 10 10.69 -9.31 -10.31
C LEU A 10 11.54 -10.55 -10.08
N LYS A 11 12.73 -10.62 -10.68
CA LYS A 11 13.64 -11.75 -10.47
C LYS A 11 14.03 -11.91 -9.00
N THR A 12 14.27 -10.80 -8.30
CA THR A 12 14.58 -10.81 -6.88
C THR A 12 13.38 -11.31 -6.07
N ALA A 13 12.17 -10.79 -6.31
CA ALA A 13 10.96 -11.23 -5.61
C ALA A 13 10.66 -12.73 -5.80
N VAL A 14 10.85 -13.27 -7.02
CA VAL A 14 10.73 -14.71 -7.28
C VAL A 14 11.73 -15.51 -6.44
N LYS A 15 12.98 -15.05 -6.35
CA LYS A 15 14.00 -15.70 -5.51
C LYS A 15 13.62 -15.64 -4.03
N LEU A 16 13.22 -14.47 -3.52
CA LEU A 16 12.82 -14.30 -2.12
C LEU A 16 11.65 -15.20 -1.75
N ARG A 17 10.65 -15.31 -2.63
CA ARG A 17 9.53 -16.25 -2.46
C ARG A 17 9.99 -17.70 -2.41
N LYS A 18 10.88 -18.12 -3.32
CA LYS A 18 11.43 -19.49 -3.35
C LYS A 18 12.22 -19.81 -2.09
N ASP A 19 12.97 -18.83 -1.59
CA ASP A 19 13.82 -18.95 -0.41
C ASP A 19 13.04 -18.69 0.90
N GLU A 20 11.70 -18.58 0.83
CA GLU A 20 10.78 -18.31 1.96
C GLU A 20 11.17 -17.09 2.80
N LYS A 21 11.81 -16.11 2.16
CA LYS A 21 12.21 -14.84 2.79
C LYS A 21 10.98 -13.94 2.96
N LYS A 22 11.01 -13.10 3.99
CA LYS A 22 10.02 -12.03 4.18
C LYS A 22 10.34 -10.89 3.24
N TRP A 23 9.34 -10.51 2.45
CA TRP A 23 9.44 -9.39 1.53
C TRP A 23 8.07 -8.74 1.31
N HIS A 24 8.09 -7.48 0.92
CA HIS A 24 6.93 -6.77 0.41
C HIS A 24 7.40 -5.71 -0.58
N PHE A 25 6.47 -4.95 -1.16
CA PHE A 25 6.80 -3.95 -2.17
C PHE A 25 5.87 -2.74 -2.08
N HIS A 26 6.33 -1.62 -2.64
CA HIS A 26 5.55 -0.39 -2.78
C HIS A 26 5.59 0.10 -4.22
N ILE A 27 4.49 0.68 -4.68
CA ILE A 27 4.47 1.54 -5.87
C ILE A 27 4.11 2.94 -5.39
N LEU A 28 5.10 3.82 -5.35
CA LEU A 28 4.91 5.20 -4.96
C LEU A 28 4.67 6.05 -6.21
N THR A 29 3.64 6.88 -6.17
CA THR A 29 3.32 7.84 -7.23
C THR A 29 4.21 9.09 -7.14
N PRO A 30 4.35 9.86 -8.22
CA PRO A 30 4.80 11.24 -8.08
C PRO A 30 3.90 11.98 -7.08
N GLY A 31 4.49 12.68 -6.11
CA GLY A 31 3.76 13.43 -5.08
C GLY A 31 3.40 12.65 -3.81
N CYS A 32 3.64 11.34 -3.76
CA CYS A 32 3.56 10.58 -2.51
C CYS A 32 4.60 11.09 -1.50
N THR A 33 4.23 11.17 -0.23
CA THR A 33 5.09 11.64 0.87
C THR A 33 6.39 10.83 1.02
N PHE A 34 6.35 9.55 0.64
CA PHE A 34 7.51 8.66 0.65
C PHE A 34 8.37 8.74 -0.61
N ASN A 35 7.89 9.41 -1.65
CA ASN A 35 8.58 9.50 -2.94
C ASN A 35 9.17 10.89 -3.17
N ARG A 36 10.49 10.99 -3.00
CA ARG A 36 11.23 12.22 -3.29
C ARG A 36 11.52 12.43 -4.78
N ASP A 37 11.25 11.43 -5.63
CA ASP A 37 11.44 11.52 -7.08
C ASP A 37 10.12 11.97 -7.76
N LYS A 38 10.23 12.72 -8.85
CA LYS A 38 9.07 13.17 -9.65
C LYS A 38 8.50 12.06 -10.54
N ARG A 39 9.09 10.86 -10.51
CA ARG A 39 8.69 9.67 -11.25
C ARG A 39 8.05 8.66 -10.33
N PHE A 40 7.36 7.67 -10.89
CA PHE A 40 6.94 6.52 -10.09
C PHE A 40 8.16 5.78 -9.54
N ALA A 41 8.05 5.30 -8.30
CA ALA A 41 9.06 4.45 -7.68
C ALA A 41 8.45 3.09 -7.35
N LEU A 42 8.95 2.03 -7.96
CA LEU A 42 8.69 0.66 -7.54
C LEU A 42 9.80 0.23 -6.59
N ILE A 43 9.43 -0.06 -5.35
CA ILE A 43 10.36 -0.45 -4.28
C ILE A 43 10.07 -1.89 -3.89
N LEU A 44 11.11 -2.72 -3.79
CA LEU A 44 11.06 -4.06 -3.22
C LEU A 44 11.89 -4.07 -1.95
N GLU A 45 11.31 -4.55 -0.87
CA GLU A 45 11.94 -4.69 0.44
C GLU A 45 12.12 -6.17 0.76
N ASN A 46 13.37 -6.62 0.90
CA ASN A 46 13.73 -7.88 1.53
C ASN A 46 13.93 -7.61 3.01
N THR A 47 12.90 -7.81 3.82
CA THR A 47 12.96 -7.47 5.26
C THR A 47 13.72 -8.53 6.05
N SER A 48 13.84 -9.76 5.54
CA SER A 48 14.70 -10.80 6.12
C SER A 48 16.18 -10.41 6.14
N ASP A 49 16.70 -9.87 5.04
CA ASP A 49 18.14 -9.53 4.92
C ASP A 49 18.39 -8.01 4.93
N LYS A 50 17.36 -7.20 5.21
CA LYS A 50 17.41 -5.73 5.26
C LYS A 50 17.91 -5.08 3.97
N GLU A 51 17.59 -5.66 2.81
CA GLU A 51 17.93 -5.09 1.50
C GLU A 51 16.73 -4.41 0.85
N GLN A 52 16.96 -3.26 0.19
CA GLN A 52 15.91 -2.56 -0.55
C GLN A 52 16.37 -2.23 -1.97
N PHE A 53 15.49 -2.47 -2.93
CA PHE A 53 15.70 -2.22 -4.35
C PHE A 53 14.68 -1.22 -4.87
N VAL A 54 15.09 -0.33 -5.78
CA VAL A 54 14.18 0.65 -6.39
C VAL A 54 14.34 0.74 -7.89
N HIS A 55 13.23 0.89 -8.56
CA HIS A 55 13.15 1.21 -9.98
C HIS A 55 12.29 2.47 -10.15
N PHE A 56 12.84 3.46 -10.85
CA PHE A 56 12.09 4.68 -11.20
C PHE A 56 11.58 4.60 -12.64
N SER A 57 10.35 5.04 -12.87
CA SER A 57 9.72 5.05 -14.20
C SER A 57 8.80 6.25 -14.41
N LEU A 58 8.76 6.78 -15.64
CA LEU A 58 7.84 7.89 -15.99
C LEU A 58 6.37 7.45 -15.98
N LYS A 59 6.10 6.16 -16.21
CA LYS A 59 4.76 5.57 -16.19
C LYS A 59 4.62 4.62 -15.02
N LYS A 60 3.39 4.46 -14.51
CA LYS A 60 3.07 3.46 -13.48
C LYS A 60 3.53 2.07 -13.92
N PRO A 61 4.34 1.34 -13.12
CA PRO A 61 4.84 0.01 -13.47
C PRO A 61 3.78 -1.09 -13.25
N ALA A 62 2.58 -0.91 -13.80
CA ALA A 62 1.38 -1.70 -13.50
C ALA A 62 1.57 -3.21 -13.72
N LYS A 63 2.14 -3.61 -14.85
CA LYS A 63 2.40 -5.03 -15.18
C LYS A 63 3.34 -5.70 -14.18
N THR A 64 4.35 -4.97 -13.68
CA THR A 64 5.26 -5.49 -12.66
C THR A 64 4.57 -5.54 -11.30
N GLY A 65 3.84 -4.48 -10.94
CA GLY A 65 3.05 -4.43 -9.72
C GLY A 65 2.07 -5.59 -9.60
N GLN A 66 1.29 -5.84 -10.65
CA GLN A 66 0.32 -6.93 -10.69
C GLN A 66 0.97 -8.29 -10.40
N LYS A 67 2.10 -8.59 -11.05
CA LYS A 67 2.85 -9.84 -10.78
C LYS A 67 3.35 -9.94 -9.34
N LEU A 68 3.75 -8.82 -8.73
CA LEU A 68 4.18 -8.79 -7.33
C LEU A 68 3.01 -9.06 -6.38
N VAL A 69 1.83 -8.46 -6.63
CA VAL A 69 0.59 -8.76 -5.88
C VAL A 69 0.24 -10.24 -5.97
N GLU A 70 0.22 -10.81 -7.19
CA GLU A 70 -0.06 -12.23 -7.42
C GLU A 70 0.91 -13.15 -6.68
N MET A 71 2.19 -12.78 -6.61
CA MET A 71 3.19 -13.54 -5.85
C MET A 71 3.03 -13.41 -4.33
N LEU A 72 2.60 -12.23 -3.84
CA LEU A 72 2.49 -11.94 -2.42
C LEU A 72 1.24 -12.58 -1.79
N HIS A 73 0.12 -12.56 -2.50
CA HIS A 73 -1.18 -13.04 -1.98
C HIS A 73 -1.59 -14.43 -2.51
N GLY A 74 -0.86 -14.98 -3.47
CA GLY A 74 -1.28 -16.17 -4.22
C GLY A 74 -2.27 -15.82 -5.35
N VAL A 75 -2.34 -16.67 -6.37
CA VAL A 75 -3.19 -16.43 -7.55
C VAL A 75 -4.66 -16.54 -7.14
N ASN A 76 -5.34 -15.39 -6.98
CA ASN A 76 -6.80 -15.25 -7.00
C ASN A 76 -7.12 -13.81 -7.41
N THR A 77 -7.10 -13.55 -8.72
CA THR A 77 -7.41 -12.26 -9.34
C THR A 77 -8.87 -12.21 -9.80
N GLU A 78 -9.81 -12.36 -8.86
CA GLU A 78 -11.21 -11.93 -9.07
C GLU A 78 -11.67 -11.07 -7.90
N THR A 79 -11.06 -9.89 -7.81
CA THR A 79 -11.48 -8.62 -7.15
C THR A 79 -10.26 -7.94 -6.54
N PRO A 80 -10.07 -6.62 -6.74
CA PRO A 80 -9.07 -5.87 -6.01
C PRO A 80 -9.61 -5.54 -4.61
N SER A 81 -9.95 -6.55 -3.82
CA SER A 81 -10.31 -6.41 -2.41
C SER A 81 -9.46 -7.40 -1.64
N ALA A 82 -8.47 -6.92 -0.88
CA ALA A 82 -7.46 -7.75 -0.24
C ALA A 82 -7.95 -8.45 1.04
N LEU A 83 -9.26 -8.70 1.16
CA LEU A 83 -9.82 -9.51 2.21
C LEU A 83 -10.89 -10.43 1.62
N PRO A 84 -10.81 -11.76 1.83
CA PRO A 84 -11.96 -12.63 1.60
C PRO A 84 -13.15 -12.04 2.35
N ARG A 85 -14.33 -12.01 1.73
CA ARG A 85 -15.62 -11.81 2.43
C ARG A 85 -15.82 -12.98 3.40
N GLN A 86 -15.08 -13.01 4.51
CA GLN A 86 -15.44 -13.85 5.64
C GLN A 86 -16.74 -13.30 6.22
N ALA A 87 -17.59 -14.21 6.69
CA ALA A 87 -18.88 -13.91 7.29
C ALA A 87 -18.72 -12.75 8.28
N ARG A 88 -19.73 -11.87 8.32
CA ARG A 88 -19.81 -10.72 9.22
C ARG A 88 -19.57 -11.19 10.65
N ASP A 89 -18.33 -11.14 11.10
CA ASP A 89 -18.06 -11.18 12.53
C ASP A 89 -18.53 -9.82 13.04
N ARG A 90 -19.70 -9.82 13.68
CA ARG A 90 -20.32 -8.65 14.31
C ARG A 90 -19.59 -8.32 15.62
N SER A 91 -18.27 -8.46 15.66
CA SER A 91 -17.50 -7.85 16.73
C SER A 91 -17.56 -6.34 16.48
N GLY A 92 -18.27 -5.63 17.34
CA GLY A 92 -18.41 -4.17 17.33
C GLY A 92 -17.09 -3.46 17.64
N LEU A 93 -16.02 -3.78 16.91
CA LEU A 93 -14.73 -3.12 17.00
C LEU A 93 -14.92 -1.71 16.47
N LYS A 94 -15.04 -0.77 17.41
CA LYS A 94 -15.11 0.66 17.13
C LYS A 94 -13.83 1.08 16.41
N LEU A 95 -13.97 1.59 15.19
CA LEU A 95 -12.88 2.22 14.47
C LEU A 95 -12.31 3.37 15.27
N SER A 96 -11.01 3.61 15.14
CA SER A 96 -10.38 4.74 15.80
C SER A 96 -10.94 6.06 15.24
N PRO A 97 -10.85 7.17 16.00
CA PRO A 97 -11.19 8.49 15.48
C PRO A 97 -10.44 8.85 14.19
N LYS A 98 -9.17 8.45 14.09
CA LYS A 98 -8.35 8.73 12.90
C LYS A 98 -8.77 7.90 11.69
N THR A 99 -9.11 6.63 11.90
CA THR A 99 -9.65 5.80 10.81
C THR A 99 -10.97 6.36 10.29
N ASN A 100 -11.86 6.81 11.18
CA ASN A 100 -13.10 7.49 10.76
C ASN A 100 -12.81 8.76 9.97
N GLN A 101 -11.86 9.58 10.41
CA GLN A 101 -11.41 10.77 9.68
C GLN A 101 -10.90 10.44 8.27
N MET A 102 -10.11 9.36 8.12
CA MET A 102 -9.65 8.90 6.80
C MET A 102 -10.82 8.49 5.90
N ILE A 103 -11.82 7.79 6.44
CA ILE A 103 -13.01 7.34 5.70
C ILE A 103 -13.85 8.54 5.24
N GLU A 104 -14.14 9.46 6.14
CA GLU A 104 -14.88 10.69 5.83
C GLU A 104 -14.16 11.47 4.72
N ARG A 105 -12.83 11.61 4.85
CA ARG A 105 -12.05 12.32 3.86
C ARG A 105 -11.99 11.62 2.51
N ALA A 106 -11.85 10.30 2.50
CA ALA A 106 -11.91 9.48 1.29
C ALA A 106 -13.23 9.67 0.52
N ILE A 107 -14.36 9.69 1.24
CA ILE A 107 -15.69 9.92 0.66
C ILE A 107 -15.76 11.30 0.03
N GLU A 108 -15.30 12.34 0.74
CA GLU A 108 -15.31 13.71 0.24
C GLU A 108 -14.46 13.86 -1.03
N LEU A 109 -13.23 13.33 -1.03
CA LEU A 109 -12.34 13.38 -2.19
C LEU A 109 -12.92 12.62 -3.39
N ASN A 110 -13.54 11.45 -3.15
CA ASN A 110 -14.24 10.69 -4.19
C ASN A 110 -15.39 11.48 -4.82
N ASN A 111 -16.20 12.15 -4.00
CA ASN A 111 -17.32 12.97 -4.46
C ASN A 111 -16.83 14.17 -5.27
N LYS A 112 -15.69 14.75 -4.90
CA LYS A 112 -15.05 15.87 -5.60
C LYS A 112 -14.20 15.44 -6.81
N GLY A 113 -14.02 14.14 -7.04
CA GLY A 113 -13.24 13.61 -8.16
C GLY A 113 -11.71 13.70 -7.99
N PHE A 114 -11.22 13.93 -6.77
CA PHE A 114 -9.79 13.96 -6.48
C PHE A 114 -9.25 12.56 -6.18
N ALA A 115 -8.13 12.23 -6.84
CA ALA A 115 -7.46 10.96 -6.61
C ALA A 115 -6.58 11.05 -5.35
N TRP A 116 -6.80 10.13 -4.40
CA TRP A 116 -6.05 10.01 -3.17
C TRP A 116 -5.42 8.63 -3.05
N HIS A 117 -4.50 8.49 -2.10
CA HIS A 117 -3.82 7.23 -1.87
C HIS A 117 -3.57 6.99 -0.37
N HIS A 118 -3.36 5.73 -0.04
CA HIS A 118 -3.06 5.30 1.31
C HIS A 118 -1.94 4.26 1.30
N HIS A 119 -1.26 4.12 2.44
CA HIS A 119 -0.23 3.13 2.66
C HIS A 119 -0.53 2.33 3.91
N LEU A 120 -0.43 1.01 3.81
CA LEU A 120 -0.30 0.14 4.98
C LEU A 120 1.18 -0.17 5.17
N LEU A 121 1.80 0.42 6.19
CA LEU A 121 3.18 0.13 6.55
C LEU A 121 3.22 -1.03 7.54
N PHE A 122 3.94 -2.07 7.14
CA PHE A 122 4.26 -3.21 7.99
C PHE A 122 5.22 -2.76 9.10
N PRO A 123 5.24 -3.43 10.27
CA PRO A 123 6.19 -3.09 11.32
C PRO A 123 7.66 -3.13 10.88
N ASP A 124 8.00 -4.01 9.93
CA ASP A 124 9.35 -4.15 9.37
C ASP A 124 9.57 -3.37 8.06
N CYS A 125 8.60 -2.55 7.63
CA CYS A 125 8.74 -1.68 6.46
C CYS A 125 9.74 -0.56 6.72
N MET A 126 10.58 -0.26 5.72
CA MET A 126 11.58 0.81 5.79
C MET A 126 10.99 2.21 5.99
N PHE A 127 9.72 2.39 5.65
CA PHE A 127 8.98 3.64 5.86
C PHE A 127 8.31 3.73 7.23
N SER A 128 8.26 2.63 7.98
CA SER A 128 7.70 2.63 9.32
C SER A 128 8.61 3.41 10.27
N LYS A 129 8.02 4.32 11.03
CA LYS A 129 8.72 5.08 12.09
C LYS A 129 8.79 4.33 13.41
N ASP A 130 7.96 3.30 13.58
CA ASP A 130 7.86 2.53 14.82
C ASP A 130 7.55 1.06 14.51
N SER A 131 8.56 0.21 14.67
CA SER A 131 8.47 -1.22 14.33
C SER A 131 7.61 -2.05 15.28
N ARG A 132 6.93 -1.41 16.25
CA ARG A 132 5.98 -2.07 17.15
C ARG A 132 4.55 -2.03 16.62
N TYR A 133 4.30 -1.31 15.52
CA TYR A 133 2.96 -1.05 15.02
C TYR A 133 2.87 -1.24 13.51
N TRP A 134 1.71 -1.70 13.08
CA TRP A 134 1.20 -1.48 11.75
C TRP A 134 0.75 -0.04 11.65
N THR A 135 1.09 0.66 10.57
CA THR A 135 0.74 2.08 10.42
C THR A 135 -0.05 2.28 9.13
N LEU A 136 -1.28 2.74 9.27
CA LEU A 136 -2.11 3.17 8.13
C LEU A 136 -1.91 4.66 7.91
N ILE A 137 -1.58 5.03 6.69
CA ILE A 137 -1.30 6.40 6.30
C ILE A 137 -2.23 6.78 5.17
N PHE A 138 -2.90 7.91 5.30
CA PHE A 138 -3.76 8.49 4.29
C PHE A 138 -3.13 9.80 3.83
N GLU A 139 -3.01 9.99 2.52
CA GLU A 139 -2.44 11.18 1.91
C GLU A 139 -3.52 12.00 1.21
N ASP A 140 -3.77 13.20 1.73
CA ASP A 140 -4.72 14.14 1.16
C ASP A 140 -4.05 15.04 0.12
N PRO A 141 -4.38 14.89 -1.18
CA PRO A 141 -3.76 15.66 -2.24
C PRO A 141 -4.17 17.14 -2.25
N LEU A 142 -5.29 17.51 -1.61
CA LEU A 142 -5.84 18.87 -1.72
C LEU A 142 -5.15 19.87 -0.80
N ASN A 143 -4.82 19.45 0.42
CA ASN A 143 -4.21 20.30 1.43
C ASN A 143 -2.80 19.80 1.85
N GLY A 144 -2.37 18.64 1.35
CA GLY A 144 -1.09 18.03 1.71
C GLY A 144 -1.08 17.42 3.12
N GLU A 145 -2.24 17.26 3.76
CA GLU A 145 -2.33 16.65 5.09
C GLU A 145 -2.10 15.13 5.02
N ILE A 146 -1.45 14.64 6.08
CA ILE A 146 -1.21 13.21 6.28
C ILE A 146 -1.92 12.78 7.55
N ILE A 147 -2.87 11.86 7.42
CA ILE A 147 -3.51 11.22 8.57
C ILE A 147 -2.80 9.89 8.81
N GLU A 148 -2.32 9.66 10.04
CA GLU A 148 -1.58 8.45 10.43
C GLU A 148 -2.25 7.77 11.62
N ASP A 149 -2.59 6.49 11.48
CA ASP A 149 -3.14 5.65 12.56
C ASP A 149 -2.28 4.40 12.79
N ARG A 150 -2.15 3.98 14.06
CA ARG A 150 -1.23 2.92 14.47
C ARG A 150 -1.95 1.78 15.18
N PHE A 151 -1.62 0.56 14.82
CA PHE A 151 -2.29 -0.64 15.28
C PHE A 151 -1.29 -1.69 15.74
N LYS A 152 -1.63 -2.41 16.82
CA LYS A 152 -0.79 -3.51 17.31
C LYS A 152 -0.76 -4.71 16.37
N ASN A 153 -1.85 -4.94 15.66
CA ASN A 153 -2.03 -5.99 14.68
C ASN A 153 -2.45 -5.38 13.34
N GLU A 154 -2.43 -6.17 12.27
CA GLU A 154 -2.93 -5.74 10.97
C GLU A 154 -4.36 -5.18 11.07
N PRO A 155 -4.62 -3.94 10.61
CA PRO A 155 -5.89 -3.25 10.80
C PRO A 155 -6.95 -3.67 9.77
N LYS A 156 -7.29 -4.96 9.74
CA LYS A 156 -8.19 -5.54 8.74
C LYS A 156 -9.53 -4.82 8.64
N GLU A 157 -10.10 -4.40 9.76
CA GLU A 157 -11.38 -3.69 9.75
C GLU A 157 -11.26 -2.28 9.16
N ALA A 158 -10.18 -1.54 9.46
CA ALA A 158 -9.95 -0.24 8.82
C ALA A 158 -9.76 -0.37 7.31
N LEU A 159 -8.96 -1.36 6.88
CA LEU A 159 -8.73 -1.66 5.47
C LEU A 159 -10.02 -2.05 4.75
N ARG A 160 -10.88 -2.84 5.40
CA ARG A 160 -12.19 -3.25 4.86
C ARG A 160 -13.10 -2.05 4.55
N GLN A 161 -12.93 -0.92 5.23
CA GLN A 161 -13.69 0.30 4.97
C GLN A 161 -12.99 1.21 3.95
N ILE A 162 -11.66 1.32 4.01
CA ILE A 162 -10.87 2.27 3.20
C ILE A 162 -10.62 1.74 1.78
N GLU A 163 -10.28 0.47 1.62
CA GLU A 163 -9.94 -0.11 0.31
C GLU A 163 -11.08 -0.01 -0.71
N PRO A 164 -12.35 -0.33 -0.38
CA PRO A 164 -13.46 -0.16 -1.33
C PRO A 164 -13.57 1.28 -1.85
N LEU A 165 -13.37 2.28 -0.98
CA LEU A 165 -13.38 3.69 -1.36
C LEU A 165 -12.21 4.02 -2.29
N PHE A 166 -11.04 3.47 -2.01
CA PHE A 166 -9.85 3.65 -2.84
C PHE A 166 -10.05 3.07 -4.25
N TYR A 167 -10.62 1.87 -4.36
CA TYR A 167 -10.84 1.20 -5.65
C TYR A 167 -12.04 1.73 -6.43
N ALA A 168 -12.96 2.44 -5.78
CA ALA A 168 -14.10 3.11 -6.39
C ALA A 168 -13.77 4.49 -7.01
N GLN A 169 -12.53 4.98 -6.83
CA GLN A 169 -12.08 6.25 -7.41
C GLN A 169 -12.26 6.28 -8.94
N LYS A 170 -12.89 7.35 -9.45
CA LYS A 170 -13.14 7.55 -10.89
C LYS A 170 -11.86 7.88 -11.66
N ASN A 171 -10.95 8.62 -11.05
CA ASN A 171 -9.65 8.99 -11.61
C ASN A 171 -8.56 8.04 -11.08
N LYS A 172 -8.49 6.83 -11.63
CA LYS A 172 -7.42 5.87 -11.29
C LYS A 172 -6.12 6.31 -11.94
N PHE A 173 -5.35 7.15 -11.26
CA PHE A 173 -3.93 7.44 -11.54
C PHE A 173 -3.61 7.64 -13.03
N VAL A 174 -3.89 8.84 -13.54
CA VAL A 174 -3.24 9.36 -14.76
C VAL A 174 -1.73 9.45 -14.52
#